data_AF-A0A1I0BMK4-F1
#
_entry.id   AF-A0A1I0BMK4-F1
#
_cell.length_a   1.000
_cell.length_b   1.000
_cell.length_c   1.000
_cell.angle_alpha   90.00
_cell.angle_beta   90.00
_cell.angle_gamma   90.00
#
_symmetry.space_group_name_H-M   'P 1'
#
loop_
_entity.id
_entity.type
_entity.pdbx_description
1 polymer ?
#
loop_
_entity_poly.entity_id
_entity_poly.type
_entity_poly.pdbx_seq_one_letter_code
_entity_poly.pdbx_strand_id
1 'polypeptide(L)'
;MVKTKLSAKALNALIDEQTAEKVVGTNGLKHALEYINANFVTQDEFNYKPIAINSFTNNKNTQEMGTTITDVVLNWTLNKKAKTLTLDGTNVSATDTSKTLTGQNITTNKTFTLRAVDEKDASTTKTTAITFLNGVYWGAKAVPSTYDSTFVLTLTKGLQANKNKTFTATAGENEYLFYAVPARYGAVNFNVGGFDGGFTKVATIEFTNASGYTENYDIYKSDNANLGTQTVTCK
;
A
#
# COMPACT_ATOMS: atom_id res chain seq x y z
N MET A 1 38.39 -0.33 -38.61
CA MET A 1 38.15 -1.50 -39.47
C MET A 1 37.69 -1.04 -40.84
N VAL A 2 38.21 -1.69 -41.88
CA VAL A 2 38.12 -1.32 -43.30
C VAL A 2 36.66 -1.25 -43.75
N LYS A 3 36.20 -0.08 -44.22
CA LYS A 3 34.90 0.08 -44.88
C LYS A 3 35.08 -0.35 -46.34
N THR A 4 34.71 -1.58 -46.67
CA THR A 4 34.70 -2.02 -48.06
C THR A 4 33.46 -1.44 -48.74
N LYS A 5 33.65 -0.51 -49.68
CA LYS A 5 32.56 0.00 -50.54
C LYS A 5 32.08 -1.15 -51.43
N LEU A 6 30.80 -1.52 -51.36
CA LEU A 6 30.16 -2.24 -52.45
C LEU A 6 30.14 -1.29 -53.66
N SER A 7 31.04 -1.52 -54.62
CA SER A 7 31.01 -0.78 -55.88
C SER A 7 29.85 -1.31 -56.74
N ALA A 8 29.20 -0.43 -57.50
CA ALA A 8 28.12 -0.81 -58.43
C ALA A 8 28.55 -1.90 -59.42
N LYS A 9 29.85 -2.05 -59.68
CA LYS A 9 30.43 -3.08 -60.54
C LYS A 9 30.43 -4.49 -59.92
N ALA A 10 30.36 -4.60 -58.59
CA ALA A 10 30.23 -5.88 -57.88
C ALA A 10 28.79 -6.42 -57.87
N LEU A 11 27.83 -5.62 -58.33
CA LEU A 11 26.41 -5.93 -58.37
C LEU A 11 25.94 -6.21 -59.81
N ASN A 12 26.82 -6.77 -60.64
CA ASN A 12 26.63 -6.89 -62.09
C ASN A 12 26.40 -8.33 -62.56
N ALA A 13 25.81 -9.18 -61.72
CA ALA A 13 25.27 -10.46 -62.14
C ALA A 13 23.76 -10.43 -61.92
N LEU A 14 23.02 -10.46 -63.04
CA LEU A 14 21.56 -10.47 -63.17
C LEU A 14 20.89 -9.09 -63.04
N ILE A 15 21.15 -8.23 -64.03
CA ILE A 15 20.18 -7.21 -64.43
C ILE A 15 19.23 -7.93 -65.40
N ASP A 16 17.93 -7.94 -65.11
CA ASP A 16 16.93 -8.24 -66.13
C ASP A 16 16.93 -7.04 -67.10
N GLU A 17 17.34 -7.29 -68.34
CA GLU A 17 17.54 -6.24 -69.35
C GLU A 17 16.25 -5.51 -69.71
N GLN A 18 15.07 -5.96 -69.26
CA GLN A 18 13.79 -5.28 -69.52
C GLN A 18 13.34 -4.26 -68.46
N THR A 19 13.84 -4.30 -67.21
CA THR A 19 13.24 -3.51 -66.10
C THR A 19 14.21 -2.63 -65.30
N ALA A 20 15.52 -2.67 -65.58
CA ALA A 20 16.55 -1.95 -64.82
C ALA A 20 16.57 -2.26 -63.30
N GLU A 21 15.94 -3.35 -62.89
CA GLU A 21 15.94 -3.81 -61.50
C GLU A 21 17.17 -4.68 -61.22
N LYS A 22 17.82 -4.42 -60.08
CA LYS A 22 18.95 -5.21 -59.58
C LYS A 22 18.40 -6.48 -58.93
N VAL A 23 18.65 -7.65 -59.53
CA VAL A 23 18.22 -8.92 -58.95
C VAL A 23 19.22 -9.34 -57.87
N VAL A 24 18.76 -9.44 -56.62
CA VAL A 24 19.58 -9.92 -55.50
C VAL A 24 19.63 -11.45 -55.56
N GLY A 25 20.80 -12.01 -55.88
CA GLY A 25 21.02 -13.46 -55.83
C GLY A 25 20.93 -14.03 -54.40
N THR A 26 20.84 -15.36 -54.27
CA THR A 26 20.62 -16.07 -53.00
C THR A 26 21.54 -15.64 -51.86
N ASN A 27 22.83 -15.40 -52.14
CA ASN A 27 23.80 -14.95 -51.14
C ASN A 27 23.53 -13.52 -50.64
N GLY A 28 23.10 -12.63 -51.53
CA GLY A 28 22.72 -11.26 -51.17
C GLY A 28 21.45 -11.24 -50.32
N LEU A 29 20.48 -12.11 -50.64
CA LEU A 29 19.26 -12.28 -49.84
C LEU A 29 19.59 -12.81 -48.44
N LYS A 30 20.51 -13.78 -48.34
CA LYS A 30 20.99 -14.32 -47.07
C LYS A 30 21.63 -13.23 -46.20
N HIS A 31 22.54 -12.42 -46.76
CA HIS A 31 23.18 -11.32 -46.01
C HIS A 31 22.17 -10.26 -45.57
N ALA A 32 21.17 -9.95 -46.40
CA ALA A 32 20.11 -9.02 -46.02
C ALA A 32 19.27 -9.56 -44.85
N LEU A 33 18.90 -10.86 -44.88
CA LEU A 33 18.19 -11.52 -43.79
C LEU A 33 19.01 -11.55 -42.50
N GLU A 34 20.30 -11.85 -42.57
CA GLU A 34 21.21 -11.82 -41.42
C GLU A 34 21.32 -10.41 -40.82
N TYR A 35 21.46 -9.39 -41.67
CA TYR A 35 21.50 -7.99 -41.22
C TYR A 35 20.18 -7.58 -40.57
N ILE A 36 19.04 -7.96 -41.15
CA ILE A 36 17.71 -7.68 -40.57
C ILE A 36 17.60 -8.34 -39.19
N ASN A 37 17.89 -9.64 -39.08
CA ASN A 37 17.81 -10.38 -37.81
C ASN A 37 18.77 -9.85 -36.74
N ALA A 38 19.91 -9.28 -37.15
CA ALA A 38 20.90 -8.73 -36.23
C ALA A 38 20.60 -7.30 -35.76
N ASN A 39 19.84 -6.51 -36.54
CA ASN A 39 19.69 -5.07 -36.29
C ASN A 39 18.24 -4.63 -36.04
N PHE A 40 17.25 -5.49 -36.31
CA PHE A 40 15.84 -5.18 -36.12
C PHE A 40 15.22 -6.20 -35.20
N VAL A 41 14.30 -5.71 -34.36
CA VAL A 41 13.47 -6.55 -33.50
C VAL A 41 12.17 -6.87 -34.24
N THR A 42 11.55 -7.98 -33.88
CA THR A 42 10.20 -8.31 -34.33
C THR A 42 9.22 -7.23 -33.90
N GLN A 43 8.08 -7.11 -34.60
CA GLN A 43 7.01 -6.20 -34.19
C GLN A 43 6.52 -6.48 -32.75
N ASP A 44 6.51 -7.76 -32.34
CA ASP A 44 6.14 -8.20 -31.00
C ASP A 44 7.15 -7.72 -29.94
N GLU A 45 8.45 -7.73 -30.27
CA GLU A 45 9.49 -7.15 -29.43
C GLU A 45 9.42 -5.63 -29.36
N PHE A 46 9.11 -4.96 -30.47
CA PHE A 46 8.93 -3.51 -30.50
C PHE A 46 7.72 -3.06 -29.66
N ASN A 47 6.61 -3.80 -29.73
CA ASN A 47 5.37 -3.49 -29.01
C ASN A 47 5.34 -4.03 -27.58
N TYR A 48 6.38 -4.77 -27.16
CA TYR A 48 6.41 -5.43 -25.87
C TYR A 48 6.28 -4.44 -24.71
N LYS A 49 5.34 -4.72 -23.81
CA LYS A 49 5.21 -4.05 -22.52
C LYS A 49 5.48 -5.06 -21.40
N PRO A 50 6.42 -4.77 -20.47
CA PRO A 50 6.64 -5.61 -19.31
C PRO A 50 5.37 -5.79 -18.48
N ILE A 51 5.25 -6.93 -17.82
CA ILE A 51 4.15 -7.19 -16.89
C ILE A 51 4.20 -6.21 -15.71
N ALA A 52 3.03 -5.72 -15.31
CA ALA A 52 2.83 -4.81 -14.20
C ALA A 52 1.64 -5.28 -13.35
N ILE A 53 1.77 -5.14 -12.03
CA ILE A 53 0.67 -5.33 -11.09
C ILE A 53 0.01 -3.96 -10.85
N ASN A 54 -1.13 -3.75 -11.50
CA ASN A 54 -1.88 -2.49 -11.42
C ASN A 54 -2.46 -2.29 -10.02
N SER A 55 -3.04 -3.34 -9.40
CA SER A 55 -3.54 -3.33 -8.03
C SER A 55 -3.23 -4.63 -7.29
N PHE A 56 -3.05 -4.52 -5.98
CA PHE A 56 -2.99 -5.66 -5.06
C PHE A 56 -3.52 -5.21 -3.70
N THR A 57 -4.64 -5.77 -3.25
CA THR A 57 -5.38 -5.33 -2.06
C THR A 57 -5.76 -6.50 -1.18
N ASN A 58 -6.04 -6.22 0.09
CA ASN A 58 -6.62 -7.15 1.04
C ASN A 58 -7.91 -6.57 1.62
N ASN A 59 -8.85 -7.43 2.02
CA ASN A 59 -10.15 -7.01 2.55
C ASN A 59 -10.13 -6.60 4.04
N LYS A 60 -9.01 -6.75 4.75
CA LYS A 60 -8.94 -6.48 6.20
C LYS A 60 -8.31 -5.12 6.54
N ASN A 61 -7.34 -4.65 5.76
CA ASN A 61 -6.66 -3.37 5.95
C ASN A 61 -6.18 -3.16 7.41
N THR A 62 -6.67 -2.12 8.08
CA THR A 62 -6.34 -1.83 9.48
C THR A 62 -7.35 -2.49 10.42
N GLN A 63 -6.85 -3.17 11.44
CA GLN A 63 -7.63 -3.86 12.47
C GLN A 63 -7.23 -3.40 13.87
N GLU A 64 -8.12 -3.57 14.84
CA GLU A 64 -7.84 -3.24 16.24
C GLU A 64 -6.95 -4.34 16.87
N MET A 65 -5.90 -3.94 17.58
CA MET A 65 -5.06 -4.86 18.36
C MET A 65 -5.95 -5.71 19.29
N GLY A 66 -5.67 -7.02 19.38
CA GLY A 66 -6.52 -8.00 20.08
C GLY A 66 -7.46 -8.76 19.15
N THR A 67 -7.74 -8.24 17.95
CA THR A 67 -8.51 -8.96 16.94
C THR A 67 -7.72 -10.17 16.42
N THR A 68 -8.41 -11.28 16.16
CA THR A 68 -7.86 -12.43 15.43
C THR A 68 -8.51 -12.53 14.07
N ILE A 69 -7.70 -12.54 13.01
CA ILE A 69 -8.18 -12.68 11.63
C ILE A 69 -8.04 -14.13 11.18
N THR A 70 -9.19 -14.73 10.84
CA THR A 70 -9.32 -16.14 10.44
C THR A 70 -9.33 -16.37 8.93
N ASP A 71 -9.61 -15.33 8.16
CA ASP A 71 -9.66 -15.36 6.70
C ASP A 71 -9.11 -14.06 6.11
N VAL A 72 -8.58 -14.10 4.89
CA VAL A 72 -8.19 -12.91 4.12
C VAL A 72 -8.52 -13.14 2.66
N VAL A 73 -9.17 -12.16 2.03
CA VAL A 73 -9.37 -12.14 0.57
C VAL A 73 -8.39 -11.15 -0.02
N LEU A 74 -7.53 -11.67 -0.90
CA LEU A 74 -6.56 -10.90 -1.66
C LEU A 74 -7.08 -10.75 -3.10
N ASN A 75 -7.00 -9.53 -3.64
CA ASN A 75 -7.43 -9.24 -5.01
C ASN A 75 -6.31 -8.51 -5.76
N TRP A 76 -6.13 -8.80 -7.04
CA TRP A 76 -5.14 -8.13 -7.87
C TRP A 76 -5.58 -7.98 -9.32
N THR A 77 -4.94 -7.01 -10.00
CA THR A 77 -5.10 -6.80 -11.44
C THR A 77 -3.74 -6.64 -12.09
N LEU A 78 -3.61 -7.19 -13.30
CA LEU A 78 -2.38 -7.16 -14.09
C LEU A 78 -2.66 -6.41 -15.40
N ASN A 79 -1.64 -5.79 -15.99
CA ASN A 79 -1.77 -5.14 -17.29
C ASN A 79 -1.85 -6.13 -18.47
N LYS A 80 -1.37 -7.37 -18.26
CA LYS A 80 -1.43 -8.49 -19.21
C LYS A 80 -1.41 -9.82 -18.45
N LYS A 81 -1.62 -10.93 -19.15
CA LYS A 81 -1.58 -12.27 -18.57
C LYS A 81 -0.16 -12.61 -18.07
N ALA A 82 -0.07 -13.24 -16.90
CA ALA A 82 1.20 -13.74 -16.38
C ALA A 82 1.54 -15.13 -16.97
N LYS A 83 2.84 -15.44 -17.04
CA LYS A 83 3.38 -16.80 -17.20
C LYS A 83 3.33 -17.54 -15.85
N THR A 84 3.77 -16.87 -14.77
CA THR A 84 3.69 -17.40 -13.41
C THR A 84 3.26 -16.32 -12.42
N LEU A 85 2.53 -16.73 -11.39
CA LEU A 85 2.17 -15.92 -10.24
C LEU A 85 2.57 -16.64 -8.96
N THR A 86 3.14 -15.90 -8.01
CA THR A 86 3.39 -16.41 -6.66
C THR A 86 2.86 -15.43 -5.62
N LEU A 87 2.18 -15.97 -4.61
CA LEU A 87 1.77 -15.26 -3.40
C LEU A 87 2.65 -15.72 -2.23
N ASP A 88 3.41 -14.81 -1.63
CA ASP A 88 4.39 -15.11 -0.58
C ASP A 88 5.33 -16.26 -0.96
N GLY A 89 5.78 -16.27 -2.22
CA GLY A 89 6.64 -17.32 -2.78
C GLY A 89 5.93 -18.62 -3.15
N THR A 90 4.65 -18.78 -2.82
CA THR A 90 3.86 -19.96 -3.19
C THR A 90 3.16 -19.75 -4.52
N ASN A 91 3.25 -20.72 -5.44
CA ASN A 91 2.59 -20.63 -6.74
C ASN A 91 1.06 -20.51 -6.60
N VAL A 92 0.47 -19.61 -7.38
CA VAL A 92 -0.98 -19.52 -7.62
C VAL A 92 -1.25 -19.60 -9.13
N SER A 93 -2.48 -19.89 -9.55
CA SER A 93 -2.76 -20.00 -10.98
C SER A 93 -2.50 -18.67 -11.67
N ALA A 94 -1.84 -18.69 -12.83
CA ALA A 94 -1.50 -17.48 -13.56
C ALA A 94 -2.72 -16.73 -14.13
N THR A 95 -3.91 -17.35 -14.09
CA THR A 95 -5.20 -16.75 -14.46
C THR A 95 -5.98 -16.21 -13.28
N ASP A 96 -5.55 -16.51 -12.05
CA ASP A 96 -6.24 -16.03 -10.85
C ASP A 96 -6.13 -14.51 -10.78
N THR A 97 -7.20 -13.87 -10.30
CA THR A 97 -7.27 -12.44 -9.96
C THR A 97 -7.55 -12.23 -8.47
N SER A 98 -7.77 -13.31 -7.73
CA SER A 98 -8.00 -13.30 -6.29
C SER A 98 -7.57 -14.60 -5.63
N LYS A 99 -7.34 -14.55 -4.32
CA LYS A 99 -7.13 -15.72 -3.47
C LYS A 99 -7.78 -15.48 -2.11
N THR A 100 -8.59 -16.44 -1.67
CA THR A 100 -9.07 -16.51 -0.29
C THR A 100 -8.14 -17.40 0.51
N LEU A 101 -7.57 -16.85 1.58
CA LEU A 101 -6.81 -17.56 2.60
C LEU A 101 -7.77 -17.83 3.76
N THR A 102 -7.97 -19.10 4.13
CA THR A 102 -8.82 -19.50 5.25
C THR A 102 -7.97 -20.13 6.37
N GLY A 103 -8.56 -20.35 7.55
CA GLY A 103 -7.87 -20.97 8.68
C GLY A 103 -6.64 -20.18 9.17
N GLN A 104 -6.66 -18.87 8.96
CA GLN A 104 -5.59 -17.99 9.40
C GLN A 104 -5.65 -17.79 10.93
N ASN A 105 -4.51 -17.40 11.51
CA ASN A 105 -4.42 -16.96 12.90
C ASN A 105 -3.55 -15.69 12.96
N ILE A 106 -3.98 -14.65 12.25
CA ILE A 106 -3.21 -13.40 12.13
C ILE A 106 -3.66 -12.47 13.26
N THR A 107 -2.75 -12.17 14.19
CA THR A 107 -2.97 -11.31 15.35
C THR A 107 -2.02 -10.11 15.41
N THR A 108 -1.09 -10.03 14.46
CA THR A 108 -0.09 -8.96 14.33
C THR A 108 0.02 -8.52 12.87
N ASN A 109 0.72 -7.41 12.63
CA ASN A 109 0.96 -6.89 11.28
C ASN A 109 1.44 -8.01 10.33
N LYS A 110 0.82 -8.10 9.16
CA LYS A 110 1.18 -9.09 8.13
C LYS A 110 1.18 -8.44 6.76
N THR A 111 2.29 -8.59 6.05
CA THR A 111 2.43 -8.15 4.66
C THR A 111 2.32 -9.37 3.76
N PHE A 112 1.52 -9.25 2.71
CA PHE A 112 1.43 -10.20 1.61
C PHE A 112 2.17 -9.63 0.41
N THR A 113 2.84 -10.49 -0.34
CA THR A 113 3.61 -10.14 -1.54
C THR A 113 3.14 -10.95 -2.73
N LEU A 114 2.64 -10.28 -3.76
CA LEU A 114 2.34 -10.87 -5.05
C LEU A 114 3.51 -10.61 -5.99
N ARG A 115 4.00 -11.67 -6.65
CA ARG A 115 4.97 -11.57 -7.73
C ARG A 115 4.39 -12.14 -9.01
N ALA A 116 4.58 -11.41 -10.11
CA ALA A 116 4.17 -11.83 -11.44
C ALA A 116 5.39 -11.89 -12.37
N VAL A 117 5.43 -12.91 -13.22
CA VAL A 117 6.46 -13.09 -14.26
C VAL A 117 5.77 -13.31 -15.59
N ASP A 118 6.30 -12.72 -16.67
CA ASP A 118 5.76 -12.85 -18.02
C ASP A 118 6.53 -13.86 -18.89
N GLU A 119 6.10 -13.98 -20.15
CA GLU A 119 6.67 -14.87 -21.16
C GLU A 119 8.15 -14.62 -21.47
N LYS A 120 8.63 -13.38 -21.29
CA LYS A 120 10.03 -12.98 -21.48
C LYS A 120 10.83 -12.94 -20.17
N ASP A 121 10.29 -13.57 -19.13
CA ASP A 121 10.86 -13.65 -17.77
C ASP A 121 11.04 -12.28 -17.08
N ALA A 122 10.41 -11.22 -17.60
CA ALA A 122 10.32 -9.97 -16.85
C ALA A 122 9.40 -10.18 -15.64
N SER A 123 9.78 -9.59 -14.51
CA SER A 123 9.05 -9.79 -13.26
C SER A 123 8.78 -8.49 -12.52
N THR A 124 7.69 -8.50 -11.76
CA THR A 124 7.24 -7.38 -10.93
C THR A 124 6.67 -7.90 -9.62
N THR A 125 6.73 -7.08 -8.58
CA THR A 125 6.22 -7.41 -7.25
C THR A 125 5.39 -6.28 -6.69
N LYS A 126 4.33 -6.59 -5.96
CA LYS A 126 3.52 -5.63 -5.21
C LYS A 126 3.12 -6.22 -3.87
N THR A 127 2.98 -5.36 -2.87
CA THR A 127 2.61 -5.78 -1.52
C THR A 127 1.30 -5.14 -1.07
N THR A 128 0.60 -5.82 -0.17
CA THR A 128 -0.51 -5.28 0.61
C THR A 128 -0.35 -5.73 2.05
N ALA A 129 -0.81 -4.95 3.02
CA ALA A 129 -0.58 -5.25 4.43
C ALA A 129 -1.87 -5.15 5.25
N ILE A 130 -1.94 -6.01 6.26
CA ILE A 130 -2.84 -5.90 7.39
C ILE A 130 -2.06 -5.24 8.52
N THR A 131 -2.60 -4.19 9.11
CA THR A 131 -1.98 -3.48 10.23
C THR A 131 -2.86 -3.50 11.47
N PHE A 132 -2.31 -3.87 12.60
CA PHE A 132 -2.96 -3.85 13.89
C PHE A 132 -2.55 -2.58 14.63
N LEU A 133 -3.52 -1.72 14.90
CA LEU A 133 -3.34 -0.47 15.63
C LEU A 133 -4.26 -0.48 16.85
N ASN A 134 -3.89 0.25 17.90
CA ASN A 134 -4.82 0.48 18.99
C ASN A 134 -5.62 1.77 18.77
N GLY A 135 -6.74 1.90 19.46
CA GLY A 135 -7.63 3.05 19.37
C GLY A 135 -7.00 4.28 20.02
N VAL A 136 -7.18 5.43 19.40
CA VAL A 136 -7.10 6.73 20.07
C VAL A 136 -8.53 7.18 20.30
N TYR A 137 -8.79 7.75 21.47
CA TYR A 137 -10.14 8.08 21.94
C TYR A 137 -10.26 9.56 22.25
N TRP A 138 -11.35 10.19 21.82
CA TRP A 138 -11.58 11.62 22.04
C TRP A 138 -13.08 11.95 22.17
N GLY A 139 -13.39 13.06 22.84
CA GLY A 139 -14.75 13.57 22.91
C GLY A 139 -15.01 14.40 24.16
N ALA A 140 -16.24 14.90 24.28
CA ALA A 140 -16.70 15.62 25.47
C ALA A 140 -17.47 14.69 26.41
N LYS A 141 -17.16 14.77 27.71
CA LYS A 141 -17.83 14.06 28.80
C LYS A 141 -17.74 14.86 30.11
N ALA A 142 -18.64 14.61 31.04
CA ALA A 142 -18.42 14.99 32.44
C ALA A 142 -17.23 14.23 33.04
N VAL A 143 -16.61 14.77 34.09
CA VAL A 143 -15.53 14.08 34.81
C VAL A 143 -16.10 12.82 35.48
N PRO A 144 -15.54 11.63 35.21
CA PRO A 144 -16.01 10.40 35.84
C PRO A 144 -15.54 10.32 37.30
N SER A 145 -16.16 9.45 38.10
CA SER A 145 -15.68 9.13 39.44
C SER A 145 -14.31 8.43 39.43
N THR A 146 -14.00 7.71 38.35
CA THR A 146 -12.73 7.02 38.13
C THR A 146 -12.39 7.00 36.65
N TYR A 147 -11.12 7.18 36.32
CA TYR A 147 -10.62 6.97 34.97
C TYR A 147 -10.31 5.48 34.77
N ASP A 148 -11.11 4.79 33.98
CA ASP A 148 -10.98 3.35 33.70
C ASP A 148 -11.26 3.03 32.22
N SER A 149 -11.17 1.75 31.86
CA SER A 149 -11.49 1.29 30.50
C SER A 149 -12.94 1.57 30.12
N THR A 150 -13.87 1.47 31.08
CA THR A 150 -15.30 1.74 30.87
C THR A 150 -15.49 3.17 30.38
N PHE A 151 -14.87 4.15 31.04
CA PHE A 151 -14.93 5.56 30.66
C PHE A 151 -14.33 5.80 29.27
N VAL A 152 -13.11 5.31 29.02
CA VAL A 152 -12.41 5.54 27.74
C VAL A 152 -13.21 4.97 26.56
N LEU A 153 -13.85 3.81 26.73
CA LEU A 153 -14.69 3.18 25.69
C LEU A 153 -15.98 3.96 25.37
N THR A 154 -16.39 4.92 26.19
CA THR A 154 -17.53 5.82 25.87
C THR A 154 -17.20 6.94 24.89
N LEU A 155 -15.90 7.18 24.64
CA LEU A 155 -15.41 8.24 23.77
C LEU A 155 -15.41 7.80 22.31
N THR A 156 -15.30 8.76 21.40
CA THR A 156 -15.15 8.47 19.96
C THR A 156 -13.81 7.81 19.72
N LYS A 157 -13.79 6.68 19.00
CA LYS A 157 -12.59 5.90 18.71
C LYS A 157 -12.11 6.09 17.27
N GLY A 158 -10.80 6.05 17.08
CA GLY A 158 -10.16 5.91 15.76
C GLY A 158 -8.81 5.20 15.86
N LEU A 159 -8.59 4.20 15.02
CA LEU A 159 -7.34 3.43 14.98
C LEU A 159 -6.22 4.28 14.40
N GLN A 160 -5.14 4.48 15.16
CA GLN A 160 -4.04 5.36 14.76
C GLN A 160 -2.68 4.79 15.18
N ALA A 161 -1.67 5.07 14.36
CA ALA A 161 -0.30 4.59 14.56
C ALA A 161 0.55 5.54 15.42
N ASN A 162 0.01 6.70 15.80
CA ASN A 162 0.67 7.69 16.62
C ASN A 162 -0.36 8.55 17.37
N LYS A 163 0.12 9.50 18.16
CA LYS A 163 -0.69 10.42 18.98
C LYS A 163 -1.27 11.60 18.22
N ASN A 164 -0.91 11.83 16.96
CA ASN A 164 -1.28 13.04 16.26
C ASN A 164 -2.74 12.96 15.86
N LYS A 165 -3.52 13.97 16.20
CA LYS A 165 -4.92 14.04 15.80
C LYS A 165 -5.46 15.46 15.81
N THR A 166 -6.22 15.83 14.78
CA THR A 166 -7.13 16.98 14.86
C THR A 166 -8.55 16.46 15.01
N PHE A 167 -9.28 16.97 16.00
CA PHE A 167 -10.70 16.68 16.19
C PHE A 167 -11.48 17.92 16.60
N THR A 168 -12.77 17.92 16.29
CA THR A 168 -13.72 18.93 16.75
C THR A 168 -14.71 18.27 17.68
N ALA A 169 -14.95 18.89 18.84
CA ALA A 169 -15.91 18.42 19.83
C ALA A 169 -16.51 19.61 20.61
N THR A 170 -17.72 19.43 21.09
CA THR A 170 -18.47 20.44 21.85
C THR A 170 -18.56 20.01 23.31
N ALA A 171 -17.96 20.78 24.21
CA ALA A 171 -18.09 20.57 25.66
C ALA A 171 -19.17 21.51 26.21
N GLY A 172 -20.27 20.95 26.71
CA GLY A 172 -21.34 21.68 27.38
C GLY A 172 -21.06 21.95 28.86
N GLU A 173 -22.12 22.31 29.59
CA GLU A 173 -22.06 22.55 31.03
C GLU A 173 -21.56 21.31 31.78
N ASN A 174 -20.59 21.48 32.68
CA ASN A 174 -19.91 20.41 33.43
C ASN A 174 -19.16 19.35 32.59
N GLU A 175 -19.07 19.53 31.27
CA GLU A 175 -18.29 18.66 30.40
C GLU A 175 -16.92 19.24 30.08
N TYR A 176 -15.96 18.33 29.91
CA TYR A 176 -14.60 18.60 29.51
C TYR A 176 -14.30 17.83 28.22
N LEU A 177 -13.32 18.31 27.47
CA LEU A 177 -12.78 17.57 26.34
C LEU A 177 -11.74 16.56 26.85
N PHE A 178 -11.81 15.33 26.35
CA PHE A 178 -10.89 14.25 26.68
C PHE A 178 -10.14 13.76 25.46
N TYR A 179 -8.90 13.33 25.70
CA TYR A 179 -8.07 12.62 24.74
C TYR A 179 -7.35 11.48 25.45
N ALA A 180 -7.60 10.25 25.04
CA ALA A 180 -6.94 9.07 25.59
C ALA A 180 -6.19 8.31 24.49
N VAL A 181 -4.94 7.98 24.76
CA VAL A 181 -3.97 7.50 23.75
C VAL A 181 -3.02 6.48 24.38
N PRO A 182 -2.53 5.47 23.63
CA PRO A 182 -1.48 4.59 24.12
C PRO A 182 -0.29 5.38 24.68
N ALA A 183 0.12 5.09 25.91
CA ALA A 183 1.24 5.76 26.57
C ALA A 183 2.56 5.61 25.79
N ARG A 184 2.71 4.51 25.03
CA ARG A 184 3.86 4.26 24.13
C ARG A 184 4.02 5.31 23.02
N TYR A 185 2.98 6.08 22.68
CA TYR A 185 3.09 7.18 21.71
C TYR A 185 3.75 8.45 22.30
N GLY A 186 4.04 8.42 23.60
CA GLY A 186 4.68 9.49 24.34
C GLY A 186 3.72 10.62 24.72
N ALA A 187 4.25 11.63 25.43
CA ALA A 187 3.49 12.78 25.87
C ALA A 187 2.85 13.53 24.70
N VAL A 188 1.62 14.03 24.89
CA VAL A 188 0.85 14.76 23.89
C VAL A 188 0.94 16.25 24.16
N ASN A 189 1.22 17.02 23.11
CA ASN A 189 1.08 18.47 23.10
C ASN A 189 -0.24 18.85 22.45
N PHE A 190 -0.93 19.84 23.02
CA PHE A 190 -2.24 20.27 22.55
C PHE A 190 -2.15 21.69 21.99
N ASN A 191 -2.92 21.94 20.94
CA ASN A 191 -3.22 23.28 20.45
C ASN A 191 -4.74 23.40 20.29
N VAL A 192 -5.35 24.37 20.96
CA VAL A 192 -6.80 24.60 20.98
C VAL A 192 -7.07 25.96 20.36
N GLY A 193 -7.68 25.98 19.17
CA GLY A 193 -8.02 27.24 18.49
C GLY A 193 -6.82 28.16 18.21
N GLY A 194 -5.61 27.63 18.06
CA GLY A 194 -4.39 28.40 17.80
C GLY A 194 -3.50 28.62 19.01
N PHE A 195 -3.93 28.27 20.22
CA PHE A 195 -3.16 28.41 21.46
C PHE A 195 -2.61 27.07 21.94
N ASP A 196 -1.32 27.02 22.27
CA ASP A 196 -0.68 25.82 22.83
C ASP A 196 -1.08 25.60 24.30
N GLY A 197 -1.29 24.34 24.68
CA GLY A 197 -1.72 23.93 26.01
C GLY A 197 -3.23 23.68 26.12
N GLY A 198 -3.79 23.96 27.29
CA GLY A 198 -5.24 23.83 27.57
C GLY A 198 -5.68 22.41 27.95
N PHE A 199 -4.75 21.48 28.16
CA PHE A 199 -5.00 20.10 28.58
C PHE A 199 -3.97 19.65 29.61
N THR A 200 -4.44 18.88 30.59
CA THR A 200 -3.62 18.25 31.63
C THR A 200 -3.79 16.73 31.56
N LYS A 201 -2.69 15.99 31.74
CA LYS A 201 -2.73 14.52 31.92
C LYS A 201 -3.33 14.20 33.29
N VAL A 202 -4.48 13.53 33.29
CA VAL A 202 -5.23 13.22 34.52
C VAL A 202 -4.99 11.81 35.04
N ALA A 203 -4.57 10.88 34.16
CA ALA A 203 -4.28 9.51 34.55
C ALA A 203 -3.35 8.80 33.55
N THR A 204 -2.66 7.77 34.03
CA THR A 204 -2.19 6.64 33.22
C THR A 204 -2.88 5.39 33.76
N ILE A 205 -3.54 4.63 32.91
CA ILE A 205 -4.28 3.43 33.29
C ILE A 205 -3.83 2.23 32.46
N GLU A 206 -3.95 1.03 33.02
CA GLU A 206 -3.97 -0.18 32.22
C GLU A 206 -5.34 -0.27 31.53
N PHE A 207 -5.36 -0.01 30.23
CA PHE A 207 -6.57 0.05 29.42
C PHE A 207 -6.76 -1.24 28.63
N THR A 208 -7.95 -1.82 28.69
CA THR A 208 -8.36 -2.95 27.85
C THR A 208 -9.36 -2.49 26.81
N ASN A 209 -9.04 -2.68 25.52
CA ASN A 209 -9.92 -2.32 24.43
C ASN A 209 -11.05 -3.34 24.22
N ALA A 210 -11.98 -3.04 23.32
CA ALA A 210 -13.13 -3.92 23.04
C ALA A 210 -12.73 -5.28 22.43
N SER A 211 -11.52 -5.39 21.87
CA SER A 211 -10.95 -6.64 21.35
C SER A 211 -10.14 -7.42 22.40
N GLY A 212 -10.14 -6.99 23.67
CA GLY A 212 -9.45 -7.67 24.76
C GLY A 212 -7.94 -7.44 24.83
N TYR A 213 -7.38 -6.54 24.02
CA TYR A 213 -5.98 -6.15 24.13
C TYR A 213 -5.78 -5.12 25.21
N THR A 214 -4.76 -5.33 26.04
CA THR A 214 -4.46 -4.50 27.21
C THR A 214 -3.11 -3.80 27.03
N GLU A 215 -3.09 -2.49 27.26
CA GLU A 215 -1.85 -1.71 27.39
C GLU A 215 -2.07 -0.41 28.17
N ASN A 216 -0.98 0.26 28.54
CA ASN A 216 -1.07 1.53 29.25
C ASN A 216 -1.57 2.67 28.33
N TYR A 217 -2.55 3.43 28.82
CA TYR A 217 -3.09 4.62 28.17
C TYR A 217 -2.89 5.85 29.04
N ASP A 218 -2.49 6.95 28.41
CA ASP A 218 -2.50 8.28 29.00
C ASP A 218 -3.82 8.97 28.68
N ILE A 219 -4.46 9.52 29.70
CA ILE A 219 -5.72 10.26 29.58
C ILE A 219 -5.45 11.72 29.87
N TYR A 220 -5.81 12.57 28.91
CA TYR A 220 -5.72 14.01 28.99
C TYR A 220 -7.13 14.60 29.04
N LYS A 221 -7.29 15.66 29.80
CA LYS A 221 -8.54 16.40 29.97
C LYS A 221 -8.26 17.88 29.72
N SER A 222 -9.19 18.60 29.09
CA SER A 222 -9.10 20.06 29.01
C SER A 222 -9.06 20.68 30.41
N ASP A 223 -8.35 21.80 30.55
CA ASP A 223 -8.20 22.45 31.86
C ASP A 223 -9.51 23.09 32.33
N ASN A 224 -10.36 23.51 31.38
CA ASN A 224 -11.66 24.13 31.64
C ASN A 224 -12.81 23.27 31.08
N ALA A 225 -13.96 23.36 31.76
CA ALA A 225 -15.24 22.84 31.28
C ALA A 225 -15.94 23.84 30.36
N ASN A 226 -17.07 23.42 29.75
CA ASN A 226 -18.00 24.31 29.05
C ASN A 226 -17.33 25.20 27.99
N LEU A 227 -16.41 24.60 27.23
CA LEU A 227 -15.65 25.29 26.20
C LEU A 227 -16.45 25.58 24.93
N GLY A 228 -17.68 25.05 24.82
CA GLY A 228 -18.40 25.03 23.57
C GLY A 228 -17.67 24.19 22.53
N THR A 229 -17.85 24.52 21.25
CA THR A 229 -17.25 23.78 20.12
C THR A 229 -15.81 24.22 19.90
N GLN A 230 -14.87 23.30 20.13
CA GLN A 230 -13.45 23.54 19.93
C GLN A 230 -12.87 22.59 18.87
N THR A 231 -11.91 23.09 18.10
CA THR A 231 -11.02 22.28 17.28
C THR A 231 -9.69 22.14 17.99
N VAL A 232 -9.32 20.91 18.33
CA VAL A 232 -8.13 20.54 19.09
C VAL A 232 -7.17 19.80 18.18
N THR A 233 -5.91 20.23 18.15
CA THR A 233 -4.81 19.54 17.47
C THR A 233 -3.86 18.94 18.51
N CYS A 234 -3.70 17.62 18.46
CA CYS A 234 -2.84 16.81 19.30
C CYS A 234 -1.56 16.48 18.52
N LYS A 235 -0.38 16.63 19.13
CA LYS A 235 0.93 16.43 18.51
C LYS A 235 1.90 15.71 19.43
#